data_AF-A0A9Q9B7R0-F1
#
_entry.id   AF-A0A9Q9B7R0-F1
#
_cell.length_a   1.000
_cell.length_b   1.000
_cell.length_c   1.000
_cell.angle_alpha   90.00
_cell.angle_beta   90.00
_cell.angle_gamma   90.00
#
_symmetry.space_group_name_H-M   'P 1'
#
loop_
_entity.id
_entity.type
_entity.pdbx_description
1 polymer ?
#
loop_
_entity_poly.entity_id
_entity_poly.type
_entity_poly.pdbx_seq_one_letter_code
_entity_poly.pdbx_strand_id
1 'polypeptide(L)'
;MAAPVLRQHLLPLGGLVAGLVVLPKQSAFAEEPVADPVKEIRRKKSIYDYDEPSPREIANTTPPPASGITTKPQEQEQQQEQSSITRRPTPTDKLAAQIRSGRLAAHDYAVRAEDAVNNGMTRFMSAEHSFTSTVASLAPPKESNEKLLPGGIYVLVAAMAGSIVSRNRNILLRFVTPIITGTVTANYVIPRTTENVGNLVWQYEKKFPVVADNHIRARDGIRHFIETGKAHSQMGLAMAEEKVQGVRESVQDWVKKGR
;
A
#
# COMPACT_ATOMS: atom_id res chain seq x y z
N MET A 1 -41.27 0.37 12.93
CA MET A 1 -40.28 -0.71 12.71
C MET A 1 -39.73 -0.55 11.30
N ALA A 2 -38.51 -0.03 11.16
CA ALA A 2 -37.86 0.12 9.86
C ALA A 2 -36.36 -0.15 10.06
N ALA A 3 -35.86 -1.20 9.42
CA ALA A 3 -34.47 -1.61 9.46
C ALA A 3 -33.63 -0.76 8.50
N PRO A 4 -32.40 -0.32 8.88
CA PRO A 4 -31.49 0.30 7.94
C PRO A 4 -30.69 -0.78 7.20
N VAL A 5 -30.89 -0.86 5.88
CA VAL A 5 -30.10 -1.67 4.96
C VAL A 5 -28.73 -1.02 4.74
N LEU A 6 -27.69 -1.67 5.25
CA LEU A 6 -26.29 -1.32 5.07
C LEU A 6 -25.88 -1.62 3.61
N ARG A 7 -25.87 -0.60 2.75
CA ARG A 7 -25.29 -0.70 1.40
C ARG A 7 -23.77 -0.76 1.50
N GLN A 8 -23.21 -1.96 1.34
CA GLN A 8 -21.78 -2.15 1.11
C GLN A 8 -21.45 -1.75 -0.33
N HIS A 9 -20.77 -0.63 -0.51
CA HIS A 9 -20.13 -0.27 -1.77
C HIS A 9 -18.79 -1.00 -1.87
N LEU A 10 -18.80 -2.19 -2.46
CA LEU A 10 -17.60 -2.82 -3.00
C LEU A 10 -17.21 -2.06 -4.27
N LEU A 11 -16.17 -1.24 -4.18
CA LEU A 11 -15.52 -0.65 -5.33
C LEU A 11 -14.77 -1.76 -6.09
N PRO A 12 -15.00 -1.95 -7.40
CA PRO A 12 -14.26 -2.95 -8.16
C PRO A 12 -12.82 -2.47 -8.38
N LEU A 13 -11.86 -3.11 -7.70
CA LEU A 13 -10.44 -3.10 -8.02
C LEU A 13 -10.20 -3.89 -9.31
N GLY A 14 -10.69 -3.38 -10.44
CA GLY A 14 -10.69 -4.09 -11.72
C GLY A 14 -10.49 -3.18 -12.92
N GLY A 15 -9.60 -2.19 -12.82
CA GLY A 15 -9.46 -1.11 -13.81
C GLY A 15 -8.06 -0.87 -14.35
N LEU A 16 -7.17 -1.87 -14.41
CA LEU A 16 -5.78 -1.68 -14.87
C LEU A 16 -5.34 -2.48 -16.11
N VAL A 17 -6.26 -3.08 -16.88
CA VAL A 17 -5.88 -3.90 -18.06
C VAL A 17 -6.36 -3.33 -19.42
N ALA A 18 -7.10 -2.22 -19.46
CA ALA A 18 -7.71 -1.71 -20.70
C ALA A 18 -6.84 -0.71 -21.50
N GLY A 19 -5.51 -0.69 -21.32
CA GLY A 19 -4.63 0.34 -21.93
C GLY A 19 -3.84 -0.09 -23.17
N LEU A 20 -3.71 -1.40 -23.46
CA LEU A 20 -2.69 -1.89 -24.41
C LEU A 20 -3.19 -2.15 -25.85
N VAL A 21 -4.42 -1.75 -26.19
CA VAL A 21 -5.06 -2.15 -27.48
C VAL A 21 -5.08 -1.04 -28.54
N VAL A 22 -4.67 0.20 -28.23
CA VAL A 22 -4.63 1.29 -29.23
C VAL A 22 -3.18 1.56 -29.68
N LEU A 23 -2.53 0.52 -30.19
CA LEU A 23 -1.39 0.68 -31.09
C LEU A 23 -1.96 0.62 -32.52
N PRO A 24 -1.98 1.72 -33.29
CA PRO A 24 -2.38 1.66 -34.68
C PRO A 24 -1.40 0.76 -35.45
N LYS A 25 -1.84 -0.44 -35.85
CA LYS A 25 -1.04 -1.42 -36.58
C LYS A 25 -0.83 -1.09 -38.07
N GLN A 26 -1.27 0.08 -38.51
CA GLN A 26 -1.17 0.54 -39.89
C GLN A 26 -0.52 1.92 -39.89
N SER A 27 0.79 1.95 -40.08
CA SER A 27 1.41 3.15 -40.65
C SER A 27 0.94 3.28 -42.10
N ALA A 28 0.71 4.52 -42.51
CA ALA A 28 0.24 4.83 -43.87
C ALA A 28 1.21 4.22 -44.90
N PHE A 29 0.66 3.77 -46.03
CA PHE A 29 1.28 3.07 -47.18
C PHE A 29 2.44 3.82 -47.90
N ALA A 30 3.39 4.40 -47.17
CA ALA A 30 4.56 5.10 -47.73
C ALA A 30 5.91 4.47 -47.34
N GLU A 31 5.91 3.37 -46.57
CA GLU A 31 7.12 2.72 -46.09
C GLU A 31 7.29 1.38 -46.84
N GLU A 32 8.32 1.29 -47.68
CA GLU A 32 8.69 0.05 -48.37
C GLU A 32 9.04 -1.04 -47.32
N PRO A 33 8.55 -2.29 -47.45
CA PRO A 33 8.77 -3.31 -46.44
C PRO A 33 10.26 -3.69 -46.38
N VAL A 34 10.87 -3.47 -45.22
CA VAL A 34 12.28 -3.75 -44.93
C VAL A 34 12.52 -5.26 -45.03
N ALA A 35 13.16 -5.71 -46.11
CA ALA A 35 13.41 -7.12 -46.36
C ALA A 35 14.55 -7.74 -45.52
N ASP A 36 15.36 -6.94 -44.82
CA ASP A 36 16.39 -7.45 -43.88
C ASP A 36 17.01 -6.31 -43.06
N PRO A 37 16.81 -6.23 -41.73
CA PRO A 37 17.36 -5.15 -40.89
C PRO A 37 18.90 -5.19 -40.81
N VAL A 38 19.52 -6.36 -41.01
CA VAL A 38 20.97 -6.56 -40.89
C VAL A 38 21.72 -6.05 -42.14
N LYS A 39 21.10 -6.09 -43.33
CA LYS A 39 21.71 -5.57 -44.57
C LYS A 39 21.76 -4.06 -44.62
N GLU A 40 20.79 -3.39 -44.00
CA GLU A 40 20.70 -1.93 -43.99
C GLU A 40 21.75 -1.29 -43.07
N ILE A 41 22.02 -1.92 -41.91
CA ILE A 41 23.12 -1.52 -41.02
C ILE A 41 24.47 -1.62 -41.74
N ARG A 42 24.64 -2.59 -42.65
CA ARG A 42 25.87 -2.74 -43.43
C ARG A 42 25.97 -1.76 -44.61
N ARG A 43 24.85 -1.24 -45.13
CA ARG A 43 24.84 -0.22 -46.20
C ARG A 43 25.01 1.20 -45.68
N LYS A 44 24.63 1.47 -44.43
CA LYS A 44 24.89 2.76 -43.80
C LYS A 44 26.39 2.85 -43.46
N LYS A 45 27.14 3.56 -44.31
CA LYS A 45 28.51 3.98 -44.00
C LYS A 45 28.51 4.77 -42.68
N SER A 46 29.55 4.59 -41.86
CA SER A 46 29.64 5.28 -40.56
C SER A 46 29.85 6.78 -40.75
N ILE A 47 29.43 7.59 -39.77
CA ILE A 47 29.59 9.06 -39.78
C ILE A 47 31.07 9.47 -39.67
N TYR A 48 32.01 8.52 -39.59
CA TYR A 48 33.45 8.76 -39.49
C TYR A 48 34.23 8.30 -40.73
N ASP A 49 33.56 7.66 -41.70
CA ASP A 49 34.11 7.40 -43.03
C ASP A 49 33.79 8.59 -43.94
N TYR A 50 34.63 9.63 -43.90
CA TYR A 50 34.59 10.70 -44.90
C TYR A 50 35.65 10.42 -45.97
N ASP A 51 35.21 10.25 -47.21
CA ASP A 51 36.08 10.41 -48.37
C ASP A 51 36.35 11.93 -48.51
N GLU A 52 37.62 12.35 -48.43
CA GLU A 52 37.97 13.77 -48.63
C GLU A 52 37.53 14.23 -50.03
N PRO A 53 36.70 15.28 -50.14
CA PRO A 53 36.18 15.71 -51.43
C PRO A 53 37.32 16.24 -52.31
N SER A 54 37.28 15.91 -53.60
CA SER A 54 38.27 16.39 -54.54
C SER A 54 38.15 17.92 -54.72
N PRO A 55 39.25 18.66 -54.97
CA PRO A 55 39.20 20.13 -55.11
C PRO A 55 38.20 20.65 -56.16
N ARG A 56 37.81 19.81 -57.12
CA ARG A 56 36.81 20.12 -58.15
C ARG A 56 35.38 20.09 -57.63
N GLU A 57 35.07 19.25 -56.65
CA GLU A 57 33.73 19.16 -56.05
C GLU A 57 33.48 20.32 -55.09
N ILE A 58 34.52 20.78 -54.39
CA ILE A 58 34.47 21.96 -53.52
C ILE A 58 34.25 23.24 -54.33
N ALA A 59 34.84 23.33 -55.54
CA ALA A 59 34.67 24.48 -56.42
C ALA A 59 33.24 24.61 -56.98
N ASN A 60 32.50 23.49 -57.11
CA ASN A 60 31.13 23.51 -57.63
C ASN A 60 30.07 23.92 -56.59
N THR A 61 30.38 23.84 -55.29
CA THR A 61 29.44 24.18 -54.21
C THR A 61 29.72 25.54 -53.57
N THR A 62 30.84 26.18 -53.92
CA THR A 62 31.22 27.49 -53.38
C THR A 62 30.67 28.60 -54.28
N PRO A 63 29.75 29.46 -53.82
CA PRO A 63 29.34 30.63 -54.59
C PRO A 63 30.55 31.58 -54.79
N PRO A 64 30.64 32.29 -55.93
CA PRO A 64 31.75 33.20 -56.17
C PRO A 64 31.81 34.29 -55.08
N PRO A 65 33.00 34.74 -54.66
CA PRO A 65 33.12 35.72 -53.60
C PRO A 65 32.38 37.01 -53.98
N ALA A 66 31.47 37.43 -53.09
CA ALA A 66 30.75 38.68 -53.21
C ALA A 66 31.72 39.86 -53.05
N SER A 67 32.31 40.29 -54.15
CA SER A 67 32.95 41.61 -54.24
C SER A 67 31.85 42.65 -54.33
N GLY A 68 31.51 43.30 -53.21
CA GLY A 68 30.57 44.41 -53.23
C GLY A 68 30.07 44.81 -51.85
N ILE A 69 30.53 45.97 -51.40
CA ILE A 69 30.21 46.64 -50.15
C ILE A 69 28.73 47.07 -50.14
N THR A 70 27.96 46.72 -49.09
CA THR A 70 26.75 47.47 -48.66
C THR A 70 26.37 47.07 -47.22
N THR A 71 26.74 47.85 -46.20
CA THR A 71 25.94 48.83 -45.46
C THR A 71 24.57 48.39 -44.90
N LYS A 72 24.60 48.05 -43.60
CA LYS A 72 23.57 48.21 -42.54
C LYS A 72 22.26 47.39 -42.61
N PRO A 73 21.78 46.79 -41.50
CA PRO A 73 20.49 46.10 -41.44
C PRO A 73 19.34 47.11 -41.55
N GLN A 74 18.47 46.91 -42.55
CA GLN A 74 17.24 47.65 -42.69
C GLN A 74 16.15 46.90 -41.91
N GLU A 75 15.74 47.45 -40.78
CA GLU A 75 14.43 47.18 -40.17
C GLU A 75 13.37 47.52 -41.23
N GLN A 76 12.76 46.49 -41.81
CA GLN A 76 11.52 46.64 -42.56
C GLN A 76 10.39 46.12 -41.69
N GLU A 77 9.73 47.08 -41.06
CA GLU A 77 8.32 46.99 -40.69
C GLU A 77 7.53 46.50 -41.90
N GLN A 78 7.24 45.20 -41.95
CA GLN A 78 6.08 44.72 -42.69
C GLN A 78 4.93 44.63 -41.71
N GLN A 79 4.22 45.76 -41.63
CA GLN A 79 2.81 45.83 -41.36
C GLN A 79 2.10 44.74 -42.17
N GLN A 80 1.85 43.57 -41.57
CA GLN A 80 0.75 42.74 -41.99
C GLN A 80 -0.47 43.24 -41.26
N GLU A 81 -1.17 44.12 -41.97
CA GLU A 81 -2.51 44.54 -41.69
C GLU A 81 -3.35 43.37 -41.18
N GLN A 82 -3.86 43.61 -39.99
CA GLN A 82 -5.01 43.01 -39.38
C GLN A 82 -6.25 43.22 -40.28
N SER A 83 -6.27 42.55 -41.42
CA SER A 83 -7.47 42.31 -42.21
C SER A 83 -7.95 40.92 -41.81
N SER A 84 -8.88 40.89 -40.86
CA SER A 84 -9.71 39.74 -40.55
C SER A 84 -10.64 39.45 -41.73
N ILE A 85 -10.08 39.10 -42.89
CA ILE A 85 -10.81 38.34 -43.89
C ILE A 85 -10.94 36.96 -43.27
N THR A 86 -12.14 36.62 -42.81
CA THR A 86 -12.52 35.28 -42.37
C THR A 86 -12.21 34.31 -43.50
N ARG A 87 -10.97 33.82 -43.55
CA ARG A 87 -10.50 32.85 -44.53
C ARG A 87 -11.31 31.61 -44.25
N ARG A 88 -12.22 31.27 -45.17
CA ARG A 88 -13.02 30.05 -45.01
C ARG A 88 -12.04 28.89 -44.85
N PRO A 89 -12.18 28.08 -43.80
CA PRO A 89 -11.23 27.04 -43.50
C PRO A 89 -11.15 26.11 -44.70
N THR A 90 -9.93 25.96 -45.22
CA THR A 90 -9.70 25.02 -46.30
C THR A 90 -10.00 23.61 -45.78
N PRO A 91 -10.36 22.65 -46.64
CA PRO A 91 -10.57 21.26 -46.22
C PRO A 91 -9.38 20.71 -45.42
N THR A 92 -8.16 21.13 -45.75
CA THR A 92 -6.93 20.81 -45.04
C THR A 92 -6.88 21.41 -43.63
N ASP A 93 -7.31 22.66 -43.44
CA ASP A 93 -7.34 23.28 -42.10
C ASP A 93 -8.31 22.56 -41.15
N LYS A 94 -9.44 22.07 -41.68
CA LYS A 94 -10.39 21.26 -40.90
C LYS A 94 -9.77 19.94 -40.46
N LEU A 95 -9.07 19.26 -41.36
CA LEU A 95 -8.38 18.01 -41.04
C LEU A 95 -7.26 18.23 -40.02
N ALA A 96 -6.45 19.28 -40.19
CA ALA A 96 -5.40 19.63 -39.25
C ALA A 96 -5.96 19.93 -37.84
N ALA A 97 -7.11 20.59 -37.75
CA ALA A 97 -7.80 20.80 -36.48
C ALA A 97 -8.24 19.49 -35.83
N GLN A 98 -8.79 18.54 -36.59
CA GLN A 98 -9.21 17.23 -36.06
C GLN A 98 -8.01 16.39 -35.58
N ILE A 99 -6.92 16.35 -36.33
CA ILE A 99 -5.68 15.67 -35.92
C ILE A 99 -5.12 16.30 -34.65
N ARG A 100 -5.12 17.64 -34.57
CA ARG A 100 -4.69 18.36 -33.37
C ARG A 100 -5.54 17.99 -32.15
N SER A 101 -6.87 18.00 -32.30
CA SER A 101 -7.79 17.62 -31.23
C SER A 101 -7.60 16.17 -30.79
N GLY A 102 -7.43 15.25 -31.73
CA GLY A 102 -7.15 13.84 -31.44
C GLY A 102 -5.83 13.65 -30.67
N ARG A 103 -4.76 14.32 -31.09
CA ARG A 103 -3.46 14.28 -30.41
C ARG A 103 -3.52 14.84 -28.99
N LEU A 104 -4.19 15.99 -28.81
CA LEU A 104 -4.33 16.61 -27.49
C LEU A 104 -5.17 15.73 -26.56
N ALA A 105 -6.28 15.16 -27.05
CA ALA A 105 -7.08 14.23 -26.27
C ALA A 105 -6.27 13.00 -25.85
N ALA A 106 -5.53 12.37 -26.78
CA ALA A 106 -4.68 11.22 -26.47
C ALA A 106 -3.60 11.55 -25.42
N HIS A 107 -2.97 12.72 -25.55
CA HIS A 107 -1.98 13.21 -24.58
C HIS A 107 -2.61 13.46 -23.20
N ASP A 108 -3.77 14.12 -23.14
CA ASP A 108 -4.47 14.38 -21.88
C ASP A 108 -4.88 13.08 -21.17
N TYR A 109 -5.28 12.05 -21.91
CA TYR A 109 -5.55 10.74 -21.34
C TYR A 109 -4.27 10.06 -20.81
N ALA A 110 -3.15 10.16 -21.54
CA ALA A 110 -1.87 9.62 -21.10
C ALA A 110 -1.41 10.30 -19.80
N VAL A 111 -1.43 11.63 -19.74
CA VAL A 111 -1.05 12.41 -18.55
C VAL A 111 -1.96 12.08 -17.37
N ARG A 112 -3.28 11.98 -17.57
CA ARG A 112 -4.21 11.59 -16.48
C ARG A 112 -3.95 10.19 -15.96
N ALA A 113 -3.58 9.25 -16.83
CA ALA A 113 -3.22 7.90 -16.41
C ALA A 113 -1.91 7.90 -15.61
N GLU A 114 -0.89 8.65 -16.07
CA GLU A 114 0.37 8.84 -15.36
C GLU A 114 0.14 9.49 -13.99
N ASP A 115 -0.67 10.54 -13.91
CA ASP A 115 -1.03 11.22 -12.67
C ASP A 115 -1.77 10.29 -11.69
N ALA A 116 -2.70 9.46 -12.18
CA ALA A 116 -3.42 8.51 -11.35
C ALA A 116 -2.48 7.46 -10.75
N VAL A 117 -1.54 6.94 -11.55
CA VAL A 117 -0.51 6.00 -11.10
C VAL A 117 0.42 6.67 -10.10
N ASN A 118 0.91 7.87 -10.39
CA ASN A 118 1.80 8.60 -9.51
C ASN A 118 1.13 8.94 -8.16
N ASN A 119 -0.14 9.34 -8.18
CA ASN A 119 -0.92 9.58 -6.97
C ASN A 119 -1.17 8.28 -6.18
N GLY A 120 -1.45 7.17 -6.87
CA GLY A 120 -1.58 5.86 -6.25
C GLY A 120 -0.28 5.42 -5.54
N MET A 121 0.85 5.56 -6.24
CA MET A 121 2.18 5.26 -5.71
C MET A 121 2.54 6.15 -4.51
N THR A 122 2.24 7.45 -4.60
CA THR A 122 2.46 8.40 -3.50
C THR A 122 1.68 7.99 -2.26
N ARG A 123 0.40 7.62 -2.42
CA ARG A 123 -0.43 7.14 -1.30
C ARG A 123 0.12 5.85 -0.71
N PHE A 124 0.53 4.90 -1.55
CA PHE A 124 1.12 3.64 -1.10
C PHE A 124 2.40 3.89 -0.29
N MET A 125 3.31 4.70 -0.80
CA MET A 125 4.55 5.07 -0.10
C MET A 125 4.29 5.80 1.22
N SER A 126 3.30 6.70 1.25
CA SER A 126 2.89 7.38 2.48
C SER A 126 2.30 6.43 3.51
N ALA A 127 1.54 5.43 3.07
CA ALA A 127 0.98 4.40 3.92
C ALA A 127 2.09 3.48 4.47
N GLU A 128 3.06 3.11 3.63
CA GLU A 128 4.23 2.33 4.04
C GLU A 128 5.08 3.09 5.08
N HIS A 129 5.33 4.38 4.88
CA HIS A 129 6.03 5.22 5.85
C HIS A 129 5.26 5.33 7.16
N SER A 130 3.94 5.51 7.09
CA SER A 130 3.08 5.57 8.27
C SER A 130 3.08 4.25 9.03
N PHE A 131 3.06 3.12 8.33
CA PHE A 131 3.16 1.79 8.92
C PHE A 131 4.53 1.56 9.57
N THR A 132 5.60 1.85 8.85
CA THR A 132 6.98 1.67 9.32
C THR A 132 7.27 2.54 10.54
N SER A 133 6.86 3.81 10.51
CA SER A 133 7.00 4.72 11.66
C SER A 133 6.17 4.25 12.86
N THR A 134 4.95 3.75 12.63
CA THR A 134 4.11 3.18 13.70
C THR A 134 4.77 1.93 14.30
N VAL A 135 5.22 0.99 13.48
CA VAL A 135 5.90 -0.23 13.95
C VAL A 135 7.19 0.11 14.69
N ALA A 136 7.97 1.06 14.19
CA ALA A 136 9.16 1.56 14.87
C ALA A 136 8.82 2.19 16.23
N SER A 137 7.70 2.92 16.33
CA SER A 137 7.24 3.52 17.59
C SER A 137 6.76 2.49 18.62
N LEU A 138 6.36 1.30 18.17
CA LEU A 138 5.93 0.20 19.05
C LEU A 138 7.10 -0.58 19.65
N ALA A 139 8.29 -0.49 19.04
CA ALA A 139 9.47 -1.19 19.51
C ALA A 139 9.82 -0.82 20.97
N PRO A 140 10.28 -1.78 21.78
CA PRO A 140 10.57 -1.52 23.18
C PRO A 140 11.70 -0.49 23.30
N PRO A 141 11.64 0.42 24.29
CA PRO A 141 12.73 1.36 24.52
C PRO A 141 14.01 0.57 24.84
N LYS A 142 15.16 1.09 24.40
CA LYS A 142 16.47 0.41 24.53
C LYS A 142 16.82 0.02 25.97
N GLU A 143 16.21 0.68 26.94
CA GLU A 143 16.36 0.43 28.38
C GLU A 143 15.65 -0.86 28.85
N SER A 144 14.64 -1.33 28.12
CA SER A 144 13.77 -2.43 28.56
C SER A 144 14.40 -3.81 28.45
N ASN A 145 15.59 -3.96 27.83
CA ASN A 145 16.29 -5.23 27.60
C ASN A 145 15.40 -6.38 27.05
N GLU A 146 14.26 -6.06 26.43
CA GLU A 146 13.34 -7.04 25.85
C GLU A 146 13.91 -7.58 24.54
N LYS A 147 14.01 -8.90 24.43
CA LYS A 147 14.50 -9.56 23.22
C LYS A 147 13.32 -9.96 22.32
N LEU A 148 12.99 -9.08 21.37
CA LEU A 148 11.86 -9.29 20.44
C LEU A 148 11.99 -10.56 19.59
N LEU A 149 13.18 -10.89 19.11
CA LEU A 149 13.37 -12.07 18.23
C LEU A 149 13.09 -13.39 18.94
N PRO A 150 13.78 -13.76 20.04
CA PRO A 150 13.45 -14.98 20.77
C PRO A 150 12.04 -14.89 21.38
N GLY A 151 11.63 -13.71 21.87
CA GLY A 151 10.31 -13.52 22.46
C GLY A 151 9.17 -13.74 21.46
N GLY A 152 9.29 -13.19 20.25
CA GLY A 152 8.33 -13.37 19.17
C GLY A 152 8.23 -14.83 18.72
N ILE A 153 9.35 -15.56 18.66
CA ILE A 153 9.32 -16.99 18.35
C ILE A 153 8.55 -17.75 19.43
N TYR A 154 8.72 -17.44 20.72
CA TYR A 154 7.94 -18.09 21.78
C TYR A 154 6.44 -17.81 21.66
N VAL A 155 6.06 -16.58 21.29
CA VAL A 155 4.66 -16.22 21.02
C VAL A 155 4.08 -17.03 19.86
N LEU A 156 4.83 -17.17 18.76
CA LEU A 156 4.41 -17.96 17.60
C LEU A 156 4.26 -19.45 17.94
N VAL A 157 5.22 -20.02 18.68
CA VAL A 157 5.16 -21.41 19.15
C VAL A 157 3.96 -21.63 20.07
N ALA A 158 3.70 -20.70 20.99
CA ALA A 158 2.55 -20.79 21.89
C ALA A 158 1.21 -20.69 21.13
N ALA A 159 1.10 -19.81 20.14
CA ALA A 159 -0.08 -19.73 19.27
C ALA A 159 -0.27 -21.04 18.47
N MET A 160 0.82 -21.62 17.94
CA MET A 160 0.78 -22.91 17.24
C MET A 160 0.36 -24.05 18.18
N ALA A 161 0.84 -24.06 19.43
CA ALA A 161 0.40 -24.99 20.45
C ALA A 161 -1.10 -24.84 20.74
N GLY A 162 -1.61 -23.60 20.84
CA GLY A 162 -3.05 -23.32 20.96
C GLY A 162 -3.87 -23.84 19.78
N SER A 163 -3.33 -23.79 18.57
CA SER A 163 -3.95 -24.35 17.36
C SER A 163 -4.02 -25.88 17.40
N ILE A 164 -2.95 -26.53 17.88
CA ILE A 164 -2.93 -27.99 18.05
C ILE A 164 -3.95 -28.42 19.13
N VAL A 165 -4.01 -27.72 20.26
CA VAL A 165 -4.95 -28.02 21.35
C VAL A 165 -6.41 -27.87 20.90
N SER A 166 -6.71 -26.88 20.06
CA SER A 166 -8.06 -26.63 19.54
C SER A 166 -8.39 -27.39 18.25
N ARG A 167 -7.46 -28.22 17.75
CA ARG A 167 -7.57 -28.90 16.44
C ARG A 167 -8.85 -29.73 16.28
N ASN A 168 -9.32 -30.38 17.33
CA ASN A 168 -10.52 -31.23 17.32
C ASN A 168 -11.68 -30.60 18.13
N ARG A 169 -11.73 -29.28 18.21
CA ARG A 169 -12.80 -28.54 18.89
C ARG A 169 -13.61 -27.74 17.87
N ASN A 170 -14.70 -27.14 18.35
CA ASN A 170 -15.57 -26.28 17.55
C ASN A 170 -14.77 -25.24 16.75
N ILE A 171 -15.28 -24.87 15.56
CA ILE A 171 -14.62 -23.89 14.67
C ILE A 171 -14.28 -22.57 15.37
N LEU A 172 -15.13 -22.11 16.28
CA LEU A 172 -14.88 -20.94 17.12
C LEU A 172 -13.63 -21.12 18.00
N LEU A 173 -13.52 -22.24 18.70
CA LEU A 173 -12.36 -22.53 19.56
C LEU A 173 -11.08 -22.71 18.75
N ARG A 174 -11.18 -23.18 17.51
CA ARG A 174 -10.03 -23.31 16.60
C ARG A 174 -9.42 -21.96 16.22
N PHE A 175 -10.21 -20.90 16.15
CA PHE A 175 -9.71 -19.55 15.87
C PHE A 175 -9.38 -18.75 17.13
N VAL A 176 -10.16 -18.92 18.19
CA VAL A 176 -10.00 -18.13 19.43
C VAL A 176 -8.82 -18.63 20.26
N THR A 177 -8.64 -19.95 20.38
CA THR A 177 -7.58 -20.53 21.24
C THR A 177 -6.16 -20.07 20.85
N PRO A 178 -5.74 -20.11 19.57
CA PRO A 178 -4.42 -19.61 19.17
C PRO A 178 -4.20 -18.14 19.52
N ILE A 179 -5.25 -17.31 19.36
CA ILE A 179 -5.19 -15.87 19.65
C ILE A 179 -5.01 -15.65 21.16
N ILE A 180 -5.79 -16.35 21.98
CA ILE A 180 -5.68 -16.25 23.45
C ILE A 180 -4.30 -16.70 23.90
N THR A 181 -3.85 -17.89 23.49
CA THR A 181 -2.56 -18.43 23.93
C THR A 181 -1.40 -17.53 23.46
N GLY A 182 -1.45 -17.04 22.21
CA GLY A 182 -0.47 -16.09 21.70
C GLY A 182 -0.44 -14.77 22.49
N THR A 183 -1.61 -14.20 22.81
CA THR A 183 -1.70 -12.94 23.57
C THR A 183 -1.20 -13.11 25.00
N VAL A 184 -1.53 -14.22 25.65
CA VAL A 184 -1.06 -14.54 27.00
C VAL A 184 0.47 -14.68 27.02
N THR A 185 1.04 -15.43 26.07
CA THR A 185 2.50 -15.55 25.97
C THR A 185 3.17 -14.23 25.60
N ALA A 186 2.55 -13.40 24.76
CA ALA A 186 3.09 -12.08 24.43
C ALA A 186 3.16 -11.18 25.68
N ASN A 187 2.11 -11.14 26.49
CA ASN A 187 2.12 -10.39 27.73
C ASN A 187 3.18 -10.89 28.73
N TYR A 188 3.46 -12.20 28.73
CA TYR A 188 4.47 -12.80 29.62
C TYR A 188 5.91 -12.56 29.15
N VAL A 189 6.17 -12.71 27.85
CA VAL A 189 7.54 -12.72 27.29
C VAL A 189 7.99 -11.34 26.81
N ILE A 190 7.08 -10.52 26.29
CA ILE A 190 7.33 -9.16 25.75
C ILE A 190 6.30 -8.15 26.31
N PRO A 191 6.31 -7.90 27.63
CA PRO A 191 5.27 -7.11 28.29
C PRO A 191 5.19 -5.66 27.80
N ARG A 192 6.32 -4.95 27.61
CA ARG A 192 6.30 -3.54 27.16
C ARG A 192 5.82 -3.40 25.74
N THR A 193 6.26 -4.30 24.86
CA THR A 193 5.80 -4.31 23.47
C THR A 193 4.27 -4.55 23.42
N THR A 194 3.77 -5.46 24.24
CA THR A 194 2.32 -5.73 24.35
C THR A 194 1.55 -4.51 24.87
N GLU A 195 2.09 -3.80 25.86
CA GLU A 195 1.50 -2.57 26.41
C GLU A 195 1.48 -1.44 25.37
N ASN A 196 2.57 -1.26 24.61
CA ASN A 196 2.65 -0.26 23.53
C ASN A 196 1.62 -0.52 22.44
N VAL A 197 1.47 -1.78 22.00
CA VAL A 197 0.47 -2.18 21.01
C VAL A 197 -0.95 -1.93 21.55
N GLY A 198 -1.21 -2.29 22.81
CA GLY A 198 -2.49 -2.02 23.46
C GLY A 198 -2.81 -0.53 23.54
N ASN A 199 -1.82 0.31 23.85
CA ASN A 199 -1.96 1.76 23.89
C ASN A 199 -2.26 2.33 22.49
N LEU A 200 -1.65 1.80 21.43
CA LEU A 200 -1.96 2.19 20.06
C LEU A 200 -3.41 1.83 19.69
N VAL A 201 -3.84 0.60 19.98
CA VAL A 201 -5.24 0.18 19.75
C VAL A 201 -6.19 1.12 20.48
N TRP A 202 -5.89 1.44 21.74
CA TRP A 202 -6.69 2.37 22.54
C TRP A 202 -6.75 3.79 21.95
N GLN A 203 -5.65 4.30 21.40
CA GLN A 203 -5.64 5.61 20.72
C GLN A 203 -6.52 5.63 19.47
N TYR A 204 -6.55 4.54 18.70
CA TYR A 204 -7.45 4.42 17.56
C TYR A 204 -8.91 4.24 17.99
N GLU A 205 -9.14 3.44 19.01
CA GLU A 205 -10.45 3.16 19.56
C GLU A 205 -11.12 4.40 20.15
N LYS A 206 -10.36 5.29 20.81
CA LYS A 206 -10.85 6.59 21.29
C LYS A 206 -11.50 7.47 20.22
N LYS A 207 -11.16 7.26 18.94
CA LYS A 207 -11.80 7.99 17.83
C LYS A 207 -13.25 7.54 17.60
N PHE A 208 -13.62 6.37 18.12
CA PHE A 208 -14.95 5.76 18.00
C PHE A 208 -15.53 5.48 19.40
N PRO A 209 -16.35 6.40 19.95
CA PRO A 209 -16.77 6.35 21.36
C PRO A 209 -17.53 5.07 21.72
N VAL A 210 -18.35 4.54 20.81
CA VAL A 210 -19.11 3.29 21.02
C VAL A 210 -18.19 2.09 21.23
N VAL A 211 -17.06 2.04 20.54
CA VAL A 211 -16.11 0.93 20.66
C VAL A 211 -15.36 1.07 21.98
N ALA A 212 -14.87 2.28 22.28
CA ALA A 212 -14.15 2.59 23.51
C ALA A 212 -14.95 2.26 24.78
N ASP A 213 -16.22 2.67 24.84
CA ASP A 213 -17.09 2.38 25.98
C ASP A 213 -17.30 0.86 26.15
N ASN A 214 -17.42 0.13 25.04
CA ASN A 214 -17.61 -1.31 25.07
C ASN A 214 -16.34 -2.05 25.51
N HIS A 215 -15.14 -1.57 25.14
CA HIS A 215 -13.88 -2.10 25.66
C HIS A 215 -13.73 -1.87 27.15
N ILE A 216 -14.02 -0.66 27.66
CA ILE A 216 -13.98 -0.39 29.10
C ILE A 216 -14.94 -1.32 29.83
N ARG A 217 -16.18 -1.47 29.33
CA ARG A 217 -17.16 -2.39 29.89
C ARG A 217 -16.69 -3.84 29.90
N ALA A 218 -16.09 -4.31 28.80
CA ALA A 218 -15.55 -5.66 28.69
C ALA A 218 -14.40 -5.88 29.68
N ARG A 219 -13.48 -4.91 29.78
CA ARG A 219 -12.34 -4.95 30.70
C ARG A 219 -12.80 -4.99 32.16
N ASP A 220 -13.77 -4.18 32.53
CA ASP A 220 -14.31 -4.16 33.89
C ASP A 220 -15.09 -5.43 34.21
N GLY A 221 -15.84 -5.98 33.24
CA GLY A 221 -16.46 -7.29 33.37
C GLY A 221 -15.45 -8.42 33.62
N ILE A 222 -14.34 -8.43 32.88
CA ILE A 222 -13.26 -9.42 33.06
C ILE A 222 -12.61 -9.28 34.45
N ARG A 223 -12.30 -8.06 34.88
CA ARG A 223 -11.75 -7.80 36.22
C ARG A 223 -12.67 -8.29 37.31
N HIS A 224 -13.96 -7.93 37.21
CA HIS A 224 -14.96 -8.35 38.18
C HIS A 224 -15.10 -9.87 38.24
N PHE A 225 -15.06 -10.55 37.08
CA PHE A 225 -15.08 -12.01 37.02
C PHE A 225 -13.85 -12.64 37.71
N ILE A 226 -12.66 -12.09 37.48
CA ILE A 226 -11.42 -12.56 38.13
C ILE A 226 -11.47 -12.35 39.64
N GLU A 227 -11.90 -11.17 40.10
CA GLU A 227 -12.00 -10.83 41.52
C GLU A 227 -13.04 -11.72 42.22
N THR A 228 -14.22 -11.87 41.62
CA THR A 228 -15.28 -12.75 42.13
C THR A 228 -14.84 -14.20 42.15
N GLY A 229 -14.13 -14.66 41.13
CA GLY A 229 -13.56 -16.01 41.06
C GLY A 229 -12.51 -16.25 42.14
N LYS A 230 -11.62 -15.29 42.40
CA LYS A 230 -10.65 -15.36 43.51
C LYS A 230 -11.38 -15.46 44.85
N ALA A 231 -12.37 -14.60 45.10
CA ALA A 231 -13.15 -14.62 46.32
C ALA A 231 -13.87 -15.96 46.53
N HIS A 232 -14.52 -16.50 45.49
CA HIS A 232 -15.20 -17.80 45.57
C HIS A 232 -14.23 -18.98 45.74
N SER A 233 -13.04 -18.91 45.14
CA SER A 233 -12.02 -19.95 45.32
C SER A 233 -11.49 -19.99 46.76
N GLN A 234 -11.27 -18.83 47.37
CA GLN A 234 -10.85 -18.72 48.77
C GLN A 234 -11.95 -19.22 49.71
N MET A 235 -13.21 -18.87 49.44
CA MET A 235 -14.35 -19.38 50.20
C MET A 235 -14.50 -20.91 50.07
N GLY A 236 -14.32 -21.46 48.86
CA GLY A 236 -14.36 -22.90 48.64
C GLY A 236 -13.24 -23.66 49.36
N LEU A 237 -12.03 -23.10 49.38
CA LEU A 237 -10.91 -23.66 50.15
C LEU A 237 -11.19 -23.62 51.65
N ALA A 238 -11.71 -22.50 52.17
CA ALA A 238 -12.08 -22.39 53.59
C ALA A 238 -13.16 -23.41 53.99
N MET A 239 -14.17 -23.61 53.14
CA MET A 239 -15.22 -24.63 53.39
C MET A 239 -14.66 -26.06 53.33
N ALA A 240 -13.71 -26.33 52.43
CA ALA A 240 -13.06 -27.64 52.36
C ALA A 240 -12.25 -27.91 53.63
N GLU A 241 -11.51 -26.91 54.13
CA GLU A 241 -10.76 -27.00 55.38
C GLU A 241 -11.67 -27.23 56.59
N GLU A 242 -12.79 -26.49 56.68
CA GLU A 242 -13.80 -26.67 57.72
C GLU A 242 -14.39 -28.09 57.71
N LYS A 243 -14.69 -28.64 56.53
CA LYS A 243 -15.17 -30.03 56.41
C LYS A 243 -14.13 -31.06 56.80
N VAL A 244 -12.87 -30.86 56.42
CA VAL A 244 -11.77 -31.76 56.82
C VAL A 244 -11.58 -31.72 58.34
N GLN A 245 -11.68 -30.54 58.95
CA GLN A 245 -11.62 -30.37 60.40
C GLN A 245 -12.80 -31.05 61.11
N GLY A 246 -14.03 -30.87 60.62
CA GLY A 246 -15.22 -31.52 61.19
C GLY A 246 -15.21 -33.05 61.07
N VAL A 247 -14.67 -33.59 59.96
CA VAL A 247 -14.44 -35.04 59.81
C VAL A 247 -13.40 -35.51 60.82
N ARG A 248 -12.29 -34.79 60.98
CA ARG A 248 -11.24 -35.13 61.95
C ARG A 248 -11.79 -35.14 63.39
N GLU A 249 -12.59 -34.15 63.76
CA GLU A 249 -13.21 -34.05 65.08
C GLU A 249 -14.22 -35.18 65.33
N SER A 250 -15.06 -35.50 64.34
CA SER A 250 -16.01 -36.62 64.43
C SER A 250 -15.32 -37.97 64.61
N VAL A 251 -14.18 -38.18 63.94
CA VAL A 251 -13.35 -39.38 64.12
C VAL A 251 -12.72 -39.40 65.52
N GLN A 252 -12.21 -38.27 66.01
CA GLN A 252 -11.66 -38.17 67.35
C GLN A 252 -12.70 -38.46 68.43
N ASP A 253 -13.92 -37.94 68.28
CA ASP A 253 -15.02 -38.18 69.21
C ASP A 253 -15.50 -39.63 69.18
N TRP A 254 -15.50 -40.26 68.01
CA TRP A 254 -15.81 -41.68 67.89
C TRP A 254 -14.78 -42.56 68.62
N VAL A 255 -13.48 -42.26 68.46
CA VAL A 255 -12.40 -42.94 69.19
C VAL A 255 -12.51 -42.71 70.70
N LYS A 256 -12.85 -41.49 71.14
CA LYS A 256 -13.04 -41.19 72.57
C LYS A 256 -14.26 -41.87 73.20
N LYS A 257 -15.33 -42.09 72.44
CA LYS A 257 -16.59 -42.72 72.93
C LYS A 257 -16.52 -44.23 73.08
N GLY A 258 -15.41 -44.89 72.71
CA GLY A 258 -15.12 -46.25 73.13
C GLY A 258 -16.02 -47.32 72.50
N ARG A 259 -15.65 -47.72 71.28
CA ARG A 259 -15.23 -49.12 71.06
C ARG A 259 -13.76 -49.11 70.73
#